data_AF-A0A522ZXI4-F1
#
_entry.id   AF-A0A522ZXI4-F1
#
_cell.length_a   1.000
_cell.length_b   1.000
_cell.length_c   1.000
_cell.angle_alpha   90.00
_cell.angle_beta   90.00
_cell.angle_gamma   90.00
#
_symmetry.space_group_name_H-M   'P 1'
#
loop_
_entity.id
_entity.type
_entity.pdbx_description
1 polymer ?
#
loop_
_entity_poly.entity_id
_entity_poly.type
_entity_poly.pdbx_seq_one_letter_code
_entity_poly.pdbx_strand_id
1 'polypeptide(L)'
;MTPANEPGTALVEVRYTANFEANLQSIEAFWIENDFPQGYDRLLDELIDTVVVNLERHPRMGRPFMSHQPDSVEAQTRHERLQAKLASADQPADLREYVMTDYLVLYAVLGPAADGTSTIYLLSIKHHKQLSFDFERLWRPLRPD
;
A
#
# COMPACT_ATOMS: atom_id res chain seq x y z
N MET A 1 44.92 2.91 -14.03
CA MET A 1 43.68 3.66 -13.81
C MET A 1 42.59 2.64 -13.61
N THR A 2 42.33 2.28 -12.36
CA THR A 2 41.31 1.28 -11.96
C THR A 2 39.94 1.91 -12.16
N PRO A 3 38.96 1.26 -12.81
CA PRO A 3 37.62 1.81 -12.81
C PRO A 3 37.12 1.81 -11.37
N ALA A 4 36.65 2.97 -10.93
CA ALA A 4 36.00 3.13 -9.65
C ALA A 4 34.80 2.18 -9.61
N ASN A 5 34.74 1.41 -8.53
CA ASN A 5 33.62 0.58 -8.14
C ASN A 5 32.36 1.47 -8.15
N GLU A 6 31.51 1.36 -9.18
CA GLU A 6 30.16 1.90 -9.11
C GLU A 6 29.50 1.21 -7.92
N PRO A 7 28.89 1.95 -6.96
CA PRO A 7 28.18 1.30 -5.88
C PRO A 7 27.07 0.47 -6.53
N GLY A 8 27.22 -0.86 -6.48
CA GLY A 8 26.21 -1.79 -6.99
C GLY A 8 24.87 -1.34 -6.45
N THR A 9 23.97 -0.97 -7.36
CA THR A 9 22.64 -0.47 -7.01
C THR A 9 22.02 -1.50 -6.09
N ALA A 10 21.73 -1.13 -4.84
CA ALA A 10 21.07 -2.03 -3.90
C ALA A 10 19.82 -2.57 -4.60
N LEU A 11 19.73 -3.89 -4.76
CA LEU A 11 18.60 -4.51 -5.43
C LEU A 11 17.37 -4.28 -4.56
N VAL A 12 16.34 -3.65 -5.13
CA VAL A 12 15.05 -3.48 -4.49
C VAL A 12 14.04 -4.29 -5.28
N GLU A 13 13.37 -5.22 -4.60
CA GLU A 13 12.31 -6.03 -5.20
C GLU A 13 10.95 -5.56 -4.69
N VAL A 14 10.02 -5.26 -5.60
CA VAL A 14 8.64 -4.93 -5.25
C VAL A 14 7.76 -6.18 -5.41
N ARG A 15 7.02 -6.53 -4.36
CA ARG A 15 6.11 -7.67 -4.31
C ARG A 15 4.70 -7.23 -3.94
N TYR A 16 3.71 -7.90 -4.54
CA TYR A 16 2.30 -7.71 -4.22
C TYR A 16 1.85 -8.77 -3.22
N THR A 17 1.03 -8.38 -2.25
CA THR A 17 0.36 -9.33 -1.35
C THR A 17 -0.99 -9.76 -1.93
N ALA A 18 -1.49 -10.93 -1.52
CA ALA A 18 -2.82 -11.40 -1.91
C ALA A 18 -3.94 -10.39 -1.55
N ASN A 19 -3.79 -9.63 -0.46
CA ASN A 19 -4.74 -8.59 -0.11
C ASN A 19 -4.71 -7.42 -1.10
N PHE A 20 -3.52 -7.02 -1.55
CA PHE A 20 -3.36 -5.98 -2.56
C PHE A 20 -4.01 -6.39 -3.88
N GLU A 21 -3.79 -7.63 -4.32
CA GLU A 21 -4.41 -8.19 -5.53
C GLU A 21 -5.94 -8.24 -5.41
N ALA A 22 -6.47 -8.67 -4.27
CA ALA A 22 -7.92 -8.66 -4.01
C ALA A 22 -8.51 -7.24 -4.01
N ASN A 23 -7.75 -6.24 -3.57
CA ASN A 23 -8.17 -4.84 -3.66
C ASN A 23 -8.20 -4.36 -5.12
N LEU A 24 -7.22 -4.73 -5.94
CA LEU A 24 -7.23 -4.43 -7.38
C LEU A 24 -8.45 -5.04 -8.08
N GLN A 25 -8.75 -6.32 -7.83
CA GLN A 25 -9.95 -6.98 -8.37
C GLN A 25 -11.25 -6.26 -7.97
N SER A 26 -11.32 -5.76 -6.74
CA SER A 26 -12.49 -4.99 -6.28
C SER A 26 -12.62 -3.64 -6.99
N ILE A 27 -11.48 -3.00 -7.29
CA ILE A 27 -11.44 -1.73 -8.04
C ILE A 27 -11.81 -1.95 -9.51
N GLU A 28 -11.33 -3.04 -10.13
CA GLU A 28 -11.68 -3.45 -11.48
C GLU A 28 -13.19 -3.66 -11.61
N ALA A 29 -13.78 -4.46 -10.70
CA ALA A 29 -15.21 -4.71 -10.67
C ALA A 29 -16.01 -3.41 -10.58
N PHE A 30 -15.60 -2.47 -9.72
CA PHE A 30 -16.23 -1.16 -9.60
C PHE A 30 -16.22 -0.40 -10.94
N TRP A 31 -15.08 -0.34 -11.64
CA TRP A 31 -14.99 0.38 -12.90
C TRP A 31 -15.83 -0.27 -14.01
N ILE A 32 -15.90 -1.61 -14.04
CA ILE A 32 -16.75 -2.37 -14.96
C ILE A 32 -18.23 -2.09 -14.69
N GLU A 33 -18.66 -2.14 -13.44
CA GLU A 33 -20.05 -1.88 -13.03
C GLU A 33 -20.53 -0.45 -13.34
N ASN A 34 -19.59 0.50 -13.50
CA ASN A 34 -19.87 1.89 -13.82
C ASN A 34 -19.64 2.23 -15.30
N ASP A 35 -19.57 1.22 -16.19
CA ASP A 35 -19.39 1.37 -17.64
C ASP A 35 -18.12 2.17 -18.04
N PHE A 36 -17.06 2.11 -17.21
CA PHE A 36 -15.81 2.82 -17.45
C PHE A 36 -14.56 1.95 -17.16
N PRO A 37 -14.37 0.82 -17.87
CA PRO A 37 -13.26 -0.10 -17.63
C PRO A 37 -11.88 0.55 -17.84
N GLN A 38 -11.77 1.59 -18.66
CA GLN A 38 -10.51 2.31 -18.92
C GLN A 38 -9.96 2.99 -17.66
N GLY A 39 -10.79 3.20 -16.62
CA GLY A 39 -10.33 3.67 -15.32
C GLY A 39 -9.37 2.69 -14.64
N TYR A 40 -9.61 1.39 -14.82
CA TYR A 40 -8.74 0.35 -14.27
C TYR A 40 -7.42 0.24 -15.04
N ASP A 41 -7.46 0.30 -16.37
CA ASP A 41 -6.24 0.30 -17.21
C ASP A 41 -5.29 1.44 -16.82
N ARG A 42 -5.83 2.65 -16.64
CA ARG A 42 -5.04 3.81 -16.19
C ARG A 42 -4.43 3.61 -14.82
N LEU A 43 -5.14 2.96 -13.90
CA LEU A 43 -4.59 2.63 -12.58
C LEU A 43 -3.41 1.66 -12.71
N LEU A 44 -3.52 0.64 -13.55
CA LEU A 44 -2.43 -0.31 -13.76
C LEU A 44 -1.21 0.35 -14.39
N ASP A 45 -1.41 1.21 -15.40
CA ASP A 45 -0.35 1.99 -16.03
C ASP A 45 0.36 2.88 -14.98
N GLU A 46 -0.38 3.64 -14.17
CA GLU A 46 0.21 4.48 -13.13
C GLU A 46 0.95 3.65 -12.07
N LEU A 47 0.40 2.49 -11.67
CA LEU A 47 1.03 1.61 -10.68
C LEU A 47 2.36 1.05 -11.20
N ILE A 48 2.39 0.52 -12.43
CA ILE A 48 3.57 -0.15 -13.00
C ILE A 48 4.60 0.87 -13.45
N ASP A 49 4.19 1.87 -14.24
CA ASP A 49 5.14 2.77 -14.91
C ASP A 49 5.63 3.89 -13.99
N THR A 50 4.89 4.20 -12.91
CA THR A 50 5.24 5.27 -11.98
C THR A 50 5.51 4.75 -10.57
N VAL A 51 4.54 4.10 -9.92
CA VAL A 51 4.66 3.77 -8.49
C VAL A 51 5.76 2.74 -8.25
N VAL A 52 5.76 1.62 -8.97
CA VAL A 52 6.77 0.56 -8.82
C VAL A 52 8.16 1.10 -9.11
N VAL A 53 8.34 1.80 -10.24
CA VAL A 53 9.62 2.41 -10.63
C VAL A 53 10.12 3.38 -9.57
N ASN A 54 9.24 4.21 -9.01
CA ASN A 54 9.61 5.16 -7.96
C ASN A 54 9.99 4.45 -6.65
N LEU A 55 9.26 3.40 -6.27
CA LEU A 55 9.54 2.64 -5.06
C LEU A 55 10.84 1.84 -5.15
N GLU A 56 11.16 1.28 -6.31
CA GLU A 56 12.46 0.63 -6.55
C GLU A 56 13.63 1.61 -6.37
N ARG A 57 13.47 2.85 -6.85
CA ARG A 57 14.51 3.89 -6.77
C ARG A 57 14.57 4.56 -5.39
N HIS A 58 13.42 4.78 -4.77
CA HIS A 58 13.28 5.52 -3.53
C HIS A 58 12.31 4.80 -2.56
N PRO A 59 12.70 3.65 -1.98
CA PRO A 59 11.84 2.83 -1.13
C PRO A 59 11.18 3.59 0.02
N ARG A 60 11.85 4.64 0.51
CA ARG A 60 11.42 5.44 1.66
C ARG A 60 10.85 6.81 1.29
N MET A 61 10.35 7.00 0.06
CA MET A 61 9.77 8.28 -0.36
C MET A 61 8.36 8.54 0.19
N GLY A 62 7.61 7.49 0.53
CA GLY A 62 6.25 7.62 1.04
C GLY A 62 6.18 8.32 2.39
N ARG A 63 4.97 8.54 2.87
CA ARG A 63 4.76 9.08 4.21
C ARG A 63 4.83 7.94 5.23
N PRO A 64 5.57 8.07 6.35
CA PRO A 64 5.52 7.06 7.42
C PRO A 64 4.07 6.93 7.92
N PHE A 65 3.54 5.70 7.92
CA PHE A 65 2.14 5.47 8.31
C PHE A 65 1.95 5.57 9.83
N MET A 66 2.96 5.14 10.58
CA MET A 66 2.93 5.10 12.05
C MET A 66 3.28 6.43 12.72
N SER A 67 3.52 7.52 11.97
CA SER A 67 4.01 8.78 12.57
C SER A 67 2.92 9.63 13.20
N HIS A 68 1.65 9.33 12.97
CA HIS A 68 0.52 10.05 13.56
C HIS A 68 -0.29 9.14 14.47
N GLN A 69 -0.41 9.50 15.74
CA GLN A 69 -1.40 8.89 16.62
C GLN A 69 -2.79 9.30 16.12
N PRO A 70 -3.70 8.35 15.87
CA PRO A 70 -5.06 8.69 15.49
C PRO A 70 -5.77 9.37 16.65
N ASP A 71 -6.65 10.32 16.36
CA ASP A 71 -7.44 11.00 17.39
C ASP A 71 -8.58 10.13 17.94
N SER A 72 -8.93 9.04 17.25
CA SER A 72 -9.97 8.10 17.68
C SER A 72 -9.38 6.90 18.42
N VAL A 73 -10.01 6.52 19.54
CA VAL A 73 -9.68 5.33 20.35
C VAL A 73 -9.72 4.04 19.53
N GLU A 74 -10.66 3.92 18.59
CA GLU A 74 -10.79 2.74 17.72
C GLU A 74 -9.63 2.67 16.74
N ALA A 75 -9.24 3.81 16.19
CA ALA A 75 -8.12 3.92 15.28
C ALA A 75 -6.77 3.70 16.02
N GLN A 76 -6.63 4.20 17.25
CA GLN A 76 -5.50 3.90 18.15
C GLN A 76 -5.38 2.40 18.43
N THR A 77 -6.48 1.74 18.79
CA THR A 77 -6.50 0.28 19.04
C THR A 77 -6.09 -0.51 17.79
N ARG A 78 -6.55 -0.09 16.61
CA ARG A 78 -6.12 -0.70 15.33
C ARG A 78 -4.63 -0.46 15.06
N HIS A 79 -4.14 0.73 15.38
CA HIS A 79 -2.73 1.11 15.29
C HIS A 79 -1.84 0.24 16.18
N GLU A 80 -2.20 0.08 17.46
CA GLU A 80 -1.46 -0.73 18.43
C GLU A 80 -1.43 -2.21 18.02
N ARG A 81 -2.56 -2.76 17.56
CA ARG A 81 -2.61 -4.14 17.04
C ARG A 81 -1.72 -4.34 15.83
N LEU A 82 -1.64 -3.34 14.95
CA LEU A 82 -0.76 -3.39 13.79
C LEU A 82 0.71 -3.34 14.22
N GLN A 83 1.08 -2.43 15.14
CA GLN A 83 2.43 -2.36 15.70
C GLN A 83 2.83 -3.67 16.38
N ALA A 84 1.95 -4.28 17.19
CA ALA A 84 2.23 -5.55 17.86
C ALA A 84 2.47 -6.69 16.87
N LYS A 85 1.69 -6.75 15.78
CA LYS A 85 1.91 -7.73 14.70
C LYS A 85 3.24 -7.51 13.98
N LEU A 86 3.58 -6.26 13.69
CA LEU A 86 4.85 -5.91 13.04
C LEU A 86 6.06 -6.16 13.95
N ALA A 87 5.93 -5.95 15.26
CA ALA A 87 6.98 -6.22 16.24
C ALA A 87 7.24 -7.72 16.48
N SER A 88 6.24 -8.57 16.17
CA SER A 88 6.39 -10.04 16.22
C SER A 88 7.07 -10.63 14.98
N ALA A 89 7.30 -9.83 13.94
CA ALA A 89 8.06 -10.26 12.78
C ALA A 89 9.56 -10.23 13.08
N ASP A 90 10.32 -11.18 12.55
CA ASP A 90 11.78 -11.28 12.71
C ASP A 90 12.53 -10.02 12.21
N GLN A 91 11.89 -9.21 11.36
CA GLN A 91 12.43 -7.93 10.91
C GLN A 91 11.39 -6.81 11.07
N PRO A 92 11.78 -5.67 11.66
CA PRO A 92 10.89 -4.53 11.77
C PRO A 92 10.62 -3.96 10.37
N ALA A 93 9.34 -3.98 9.96
CA ALA A 93 8.93 -3.41 8.68
C ALA A 93 8.62 -1.91 8.82
N ASP A 94 9.19 -1.09 7.94
CA ASP A 94 8.89 0.35 7.83
C ASP A 94 7.62 0.53 6.99
N LEU A 95 6.49 0.76 7.65
CA LEU A 95 5.17 0.87 7.03
C LEU A 95 4.87 2.30 6.59
N ARG A 96 4.50 2.44 5.31
CA ARG A 96 4.49 3.71 4.59
C ARG A 96 3.32 3.81 3.62
N GLU A 97 2.90 5.04 3.35
CA GLU A 97 1.83 5.36 2.41
C GLU A 97 2.38 6.09 1.18
N TYR A 98 2.01 5.62 -0.01
CA TYR A 98 2.22 6.34 -1.27
C TYR A 98 0.87 6.90 -1.72
N VAL A 99 0.80 8.21 -1.90
CA VAL A 99 -0.41 8.91 -2.32
C VAL A 99 -0.32 9.19 -3.82
N MET A 100 -1.19 8.54 -4.58
CA MET A 100 -1.43 8.78 -6.00
C MET A 100 -2.51 9.87 -6.15
N THR A 101 -2.87 10.18 -7.39
CA THR A 101 -3.92 11.19 -7.67
C THR A 101 -5.26 10.79 -7.05
N ASP A 102 -5.71 9.57 -7.33
CA ASP A 102 -7.03 9.06 -6.88
C ASP A 102 -6.92 7.88 -5.90
N TYR A 103 -5.71 7.37 -5.65
CA TYR A 103 -5.49 6.17 -4.86
C TYR A 103 -4.42 6.37 -3.78
N LEU A 104 -4.51 5.55 -2.73
CA LEU A 104 -3.49 5.43 -1.70
C LEU A 104 -3.02 3.98 -1.63
N VAL A 105 -1.71 3.79 -1.69
CA VAL A 105 -1.04 2.50 -1.55
C VAL A 105 -0.36 2.43 -0.19
N LEU A 106 -0.73 1.44 0.61
CA LEU A 106 -0.01 1.08 1.83
C LEU A 106 1.04 0.04 1.49
N TYR A 107 2.29 0.30 1.86
CA TYR A 107 3.41 -0.61 1.58
C TYR A 107 4.39 -0.69 2.75
N ALA A 108 5.09 -1.81 2.86
CA ALA A 108 6.12 -2.05 3.86
C ALA A 108 7.50 -2.18 3.21
N VAL A 109 8.51 -1.53 3.78
CA VAL A 109 9.91 -1.72 3.42
C VAL A 109 10.57 -2.63 4.43
N LEU A 110 11.07 -3.77 3.98
CA LEU A 110 11.89 -4.66 4.79
C LEU A 110 13.36 -4.34 4.50
N GLY A 111 14.19 -4.42 5.55
CA GLY A 111 15.61 -4.20 5.44
C GLY A 111 16.28 -5.20 4.49
N PRO A 112 17.54 -4.94 4.09
CA PRO A 112 18.26 -5.83 3.20
C PRO A 112 18.37 -7.23 3.80
N ALA A 113 18.00 -8.24 3.03
CA ALA A 113 18.21 -9.64 3.37
C ALA A 113 19.71 -10.01 3.30
N ALA A 114 20.04 -11.26 3.61
CA ALA A 114 21.44 -11.74 3.64
C ALA A 114 22.18 -11.58 2.30
N ASP A 115 21.45 -11.48 1.20
CA ASP A 115 21.94 -11.24 -0.16
C ASP A 115 22.09 -9.75 -0.51
N GLY A 116 21.74 -8.84 0.41
CA GLY A 116 21.76 -7.39 0.20
C GLY A 116 20.50 -6.82 -0.47
N THR A 117 19.52 -7.65 -0.82
CA THR A 117 18.29 -7.22 -1.48
C THR A 117 17.29 -6.68 -0.47
N SER A 118 16.78 -5.47 -0.69
CA SER A 118 15.66 -4.93 0.09
C SER A 118 14.34 -5.29 -0.58
N THR A 119 13.33 -5.65 0.20
CA THR A 119 12.01 -6.00 -0.35
C THR A 119 10.97 -4.98 0.07
N ILE A 120 10.17 -4.55 -0.90
CA ILE A 120 8.97 -3.74 -0.69
C ILE A 120 7.76 -4.62 -0.90
N TYR A 121 6.86 -4.66 0.08
CA TYR A 121 5.57 -5.34 -0.06
C TYR A 121 4.45 -4.32 -0.20
N LEU A 122 3.72 -4.36 -1.32
CA LEU A 122 2.46 -3.62 -1.46
C LEU A 122 1.35 -4.40 -0.74
N LEU A 123 0.79 -3.77 0.29
CA LEU A 123 -0.10 -4.43 1.25
C LEU A 123 -1.58 -4.20 0.91
N SER A 124 -1.94 -2.97 0.55
CA SER A 124 -3.30 -2.62 0.15
C SER A 124 -3.31 -1.38 -0.73
N ILE A 125 -4.35 -1.24 -1.56
CA ILE A 125 -4.64 -0.04 -2.33
C ILE A 125 -6.11 0.36 -2.11
N LYS A 126 -6.36 1.66 -1.98
CA LYS A 126 -7.71 2.20 -1.78
C LYS A 126 -7.93 3.46 -2.59
N HIS A 127 -9.14 3.63 -3.11
CA HIS A 127 -9.53 4.88 -3.75
C HIS A 127 -9.84 5.95 -2.69
N HIS A 128 -9.33 7.17 -2.86
CA HIS A 128 -9.49 8.28 -1.91
C HIS A 128 -10.96 8.63 -1.61
N LYS A 129 -11.88 8.50 -2.59
CA LYS A 129 -13.32 8.74 -2.41
C LYS A 129 -14.08 7.59 -1.75
N GLN A 130 -13.49 6.38 -1.66
CA GLN A 130 -14.14 5.25 -0.98
C GLN A 130 -14.04 5.34 0.54
N LEU A 131 -13.15 6.18 1.09
CA LEU A 131 -13.16 6.53 2.53
C LEU A 131 -14.47 7.19 2.97
N SER A 132 -15.27 7.70 2.02
CA SER A 132 -16.57 8.33 2.26
C SER A 132 -17.77 7.40 1.98
N PHE A 133 -17.57 6.16 1.53
CA PHE A 133 -18.68 5.34 0.96
C PHE A 133 -19.05 4.07 1.73
N ASP A 134 -18.33 3.69 2.79
CA ASP A 134 -18.75 2.56 3.66
C ASP A 134 -19.83 2.98 4.68
N PHE A 135 -20.70 3.92 4.31
CA PHE A 135 -21.89 4.25 5.08
C PHE A 135 -23.07 3.33 4.72
N GLU A 136 -23.21 2.86 3.49
CA GLU A 136 -24.39 2.05 3.11
C GLU A 136 -24.50 0.74 3.91
N ARG A 137 -23.38 0.14 4.33
CA ARG A 137 -23.39 -1.05 5.20
C ARG A 137 -23.79 -0.75 6.65
N LEU A 138 -23.66 0.48 7.12
CA LEU A 138 -24.05 0.92 8.46
C LEU A 138 -25.53 1.33 8.55
N TRP A 139 -26.17 1.64 7.43
CA TRP A 139 -27.57 2.10 7.37
C TRP A 139 -28.55 1.03 6.85
N ARG A 140 -28.29 -0.26 7.08
CA ARG A 140 -29.37 -1.26 6.91
C ARG A 140 -30.49 -0.88 7.87
N PRO A 141 -31.70 -0.50 7.40
CA PRO A 141 -32.79 -0.22 8.31
C PRO A 141 -33.07 -1.49 9.11
N LEU A 142 -33.20 -1.37 10.43
CA LEU A 142 -33.84 -2.40 11.23
C LEU A 142 -35.23 -2.60 10.61
N ARG A 143 -35.48 -3.77 10.03
CA ARG A 143 -36.85 -4.16 9.67
C ARG A 143 -37.65 -4.15 10.98
N PRO A 144 -38.74 -3.37 11.10
CA PRO A 144 -39.70 -3.63 12.15
C PRO A 144 -40.42 -4.95 11.84
N ASP A 145 -40.75 -5.68 12.90
CA ASP A 145 -41.43 -6.98 12.89
C ASP A 145 -42.79 -6.96 12.17
#